data_AF-A0A7C5UVQ7-F1
#
_entry.id   AF-A0A7C5UVQ7-F1
#
_cell.length_a   1.000
_cell.length_b   1.000
_cell.length_c   1.000
_cell.angle_alpha   90.00
_cell.angle_beta   90.00
_cell.angle_gamma   90.00
#
_symmetry.space_group_name_H-M   'P 1'
#
loop_
_entity.id
_entity.type
_entity.pdbx_description
1 polymer ?
#
loop_
_entity_poly.entity_id
_entity_poly.type
_entity_poly.pdbx_seq_one_letter_code
_entity_poly.pdbx_strand_id
1 'polypeptide(L)'
;MIIHEAGLIPIMLVFAAFITPLFTLFTRNRYFYATYMLVIATVTSILSYRVLDAVVKGDIIVYVFGGWPPPLGITYTIDFMNGVLGFLASILLLKVSIYSFWYYEKVNGYEWLTTLMLLLIAGVMGCIYTGDAFNFFVMLEVLAVSSYALVSFFKKRRWAIEASISYAFIGALDNNILFIWCFIYICCLWHIKHGRYICKGSEHRYIFAKLMERYMY
;
A
#
# COMPACT_ATOMS: atom_id res chain seq x y z
N MET A 1 -0.36 4.30 -20.63
CA MET A 1 -1.52 4.81 -19.88
C MET A 1 -1.82 3.93 -18.67
N ILE A 2 -1.96 2.61 -18.84
CA ILE A 2 -2.26 1.63 -17.76
C ILE A 2 -1.24 1.66 -16.61
N ILE A 3 0.04 1.92 -16.91
CA ILE A 3 1.12 2.01 -15.91
C ILE A 3 0.83 3.08 -14.83
N HIS A 4 0.20 4.21 -15.19
CA HIS A 4 -0.17 5.24 -14.22
C HIS A 4 -1.38 4.84 -13.35
N GLU A 5 -2.27 3.98 -13.87
CA GLU A 5 -3.48 3.55 -13.16
C GLU A 5 -3.11 2.74 -11.92
N ALA A 6 -2.08 1.91 -12.01
CA ALA A 6 -1.52 1.13 -10.89
C ALA A 6 -1.07 2.02 -9.71
N GLY A 7 -0.34 3.10 -9.99
CA GLY A 7 0.15 4.03 -8.96
C GLY A 7 -0.94 4.94 -8.40
N LEU A 8 -1.96 5.25 -9.19
CA LEU A 8 -3.01 6.20 -8.84
C LEU A 8 -4.03 5.61 -7.84
N ILE A 9 -4.25 4.29 -7.84
CA ILE A 9 -5.27 3.64 -6.99
C ILE A 9 -5.05 3.93 -5.48
N PRO A 10 -3.92 3.56 -4.84
CA PRO A 10 -3.76 3.78 -3.41
C PRO A 10 -3.68 5.27 -3.08
N ILE A 11 -3.08 6.09 -3.94
CA ILE A 11 -3.05 7.54 -3.78
C ILE A 11 -4.47 8.10 -3.73
N MET A 12 -5.31 7.76 -4.71
CA MET A 12 -6.70 8.20 -4.79
C MET A 12 -7.48 7.81 -3.53
N LEU A 13 -7.30 6.58 -3.03
CA LEU A 13 -7.97 6.08 -1.83
C LEU A 13 -7.53 6.84 -0.57
N VAL A 14 -6.23 7.11 -0.41
CA VAL A 14 -5.71 7.92 0.71
C VAL A 14 -6.28 9.33 0.64
N PHE A 15 -6.19 10.00 -0.52
CA PHE A 15 -6.75 11.34 -0.68
C PHE A 15 -8.25 11.38 -0.40
N ALA A 16 -8.99 10.40 -0.89
CA ALA A 16 -10.42 10.29 -0.61
C ALA A 16 -10.73 10.13 0.89
N ALA A 17 -9.96 9.30 1.60
CA ALA A 17 -10.10 9.15 3.04
C ALA A 17 -9.87 10.49 3.77
N PHE A 18 -8.81 11.23 3.44
CA PHE A 18 -8.51 12.53 4.07
C PHE A 18 -9.50 13.64 3.73
N ILE A 19 -10.13 13.60 2.55
CA ILE A 19 -11.16 14.57 2.14
C ILE A 19 -12.48 14.32 2.87
N THR A 20 -12.78 13.07 3.23
CA THR A 20 -14.03 12.69 3.89
C THR A 20 -14.35 13.52 5.15
N PRO A 21 -13.45 13.69 6.14
CA PRO A 21 -13.73 14.53 7.30
C PRO A 21 -13.87 16.02 6.95
N LEU A 22 -13.29 16.51 5.84
CA LEU A 22 -13.48 17.89 5.41
C LEU A 22 -14.93 18.16 4.99
N PHE A 23 -15.57 17.18 4.32
CA PHE A 23 -16.99 17.29 3.94
C PHE A 23 -17.93 17.32 5.15
N THR A 24 -17.51 16.83 6.31
CA THR A 24 -18.33 16.86 7.53
C THR A 24 -18.61 18.26 8.03
N LEU A 25 -17.74 19.22 7.70
CA LEU A 25 -17.91 20.64 8.02
C LEU A 25 -19.06 21.28 7.21
N PHE A 26 -19.37 20.74 6.03
CA PHE A 26 -20.38 21.29 5.13
C PHE A 26 -21.67 20.47 5.08
N THR A 27 -21.59 19.14 5.21
CA THR A 27 -22.75 18.26 5.02
C THR A 27 -22.70 17.07 5.97
N ARG A 28 -23.82 16.88 6.68
CA ARG A 28 -24.05 15.79 7.63
C ARG A 28 -25.22 14.92 7.18
N ASN A 29 -25.13 14.39 5.96
CA ASN A 29 -26.14 13.50 5.39
C ASN A 29 -25.55 12.10 5.16
N ARG A 30 -26.17 11.08 5.76
CA ARG A 30 -25.74 9.68 5.64
C ARG A 30 -25.65 9.17 4.19
N TYR A 31 -26.58 9.61 3.33
CA TYR A 31 -26.60 9.20 1.92
C TYR A 31 -25.43 9.78 1.14
N PHE A 32 -24.93 10.96 1.52
CA PHE A 32 -23.77 11.57 0.88
C PHE A 32 -22.51 10.71 1.11
N TYR A 33 -22.26 10.26 2.33
CA TYR A 33 -21.09 9.42 2.62
C TYR A 33 -21.19 8.02 2.00
N ALA A 34 -22.38 7.42 2.00
CA ALA A 34 -22.60 6.12 1.36
C ALA A 34 -22.40 6.19 -0.16
N THR A 35 -22.94 7.22 -0.82
CA THR A 35 -22.74 7.45 -2.26
C THR A 35 -21.28 7.80 -2.58
N TYR A 36 -20.62 8.62 -1.75
CA TYR A 36 -19.21 8.94 -1.88
C TYR A 36 -18.33 7.68 -1.85
N MET A 37 -18.50 6.84 -0.83
CA MET A 37 -17.78 5.57 -0.72
C MET A 37 -18.05 4.66 -1.92
N LEU A 38 -19.30 4.58 -2.38
CA LEU A 38 -19.68 3.77 -3.54
C LEU A 38 -19.01 4.28 -4.83
N VAL A 39 -19.00 5.59 -5.07
CA VAL A 39 -18.35 6.18 -6.25
C VAL A 39 -16.87 5.83 -6.24
N ILE A 40 -16.17 6.02 -5.12
CA ILE A 40 -14.75 5.67 -5.01
C ILE A 40 -14.54 4.17 -5.22
N ALA A 41 -15.36 3.32 -4.59
CA ALA A 41 -15.25 1.88 -4.74
C ALA A 41 -15.46 1.42 -6.19
N THR A 42 -16.41 2.02 -6.91
CA THR A 42 -16.64 1.72 -8.32
C THR A 42 -15.45 2.13 -9.18
N VAL A 43 -14.91 3.34 -8.99
CA VAL A 43 -13.71 3.81 -9.73
C VAL A 43 -12.53 2.89 -9.43
N THR A 44 -12.28 2.55 -8.17
CA THR A 44 -11.22 1.61 -7.78
C THR A 44 -11.41 0.25 -8.43
N SER A 45 -12.62 -0.31 -8.45
CA SER A 45 -12.89 -1.61 -9.07
C SER A 45 -12.66 -1.61 -10.59
N ILE A 46 -13.00 -0.51 -11.27
CA ILE A 46 -12.75 -0.35 -12.71
C ILE A 46 -11.25 -0.29 -12.98
N LEU A 47 -10.50 0.51 -12.22
CA LEU A 47 -9.04 0.61 -12.37
C LEU A 47 -8.35 -0.72 -12.06
N SER A 48 -8.74 -1.40 -10.98
CA SER A 48 -8.20 -2.71 -10.62
C SER A 48 -8.51 -3.78 -11.67
N TYR A 49 -9.68 -3.74 -12.31
CA TYR A 49 -9.99 -4.62 -13.43
C TYR A 49 -9.08 -4.37 -14.64
N ARG A 50 -8.80 -3.11 -14.98
CA ARG A 50 -7.89 -2.77 -16.09
C ARG A 50 -6.45 -3.19 -15.82
N VAL A 51 -6.00 -3.06 -14.57
CA VAL A 51 -4.71 -3.58 -14.12
C VAL A 51 -4.67 -5.10 -14.27
N LEU A 52 -5.72 -5.81 -13.83
CA LEU A 52 -5.80 -7.27 -13.97
C LEU A 52 -5.78 -7.71 -15.44
N ASP A 53 -6.57 -7.07 -16.31
CA ASP A 53 -6.62 -7.39 -17.75
C ASP A 53 -5.26 -7.22 -18.43
N ALA A 54 -4.51 -6.18 -18.08
CA ALA A 54 -3.15 -5.98 -18.59
C ALA A 54 -2.20 -7.10 -18.14
N VAL A 55 -2.24 -7.45 -16.86
CA VAL A 55 -1.31 -8.45 -16.32
C VAL A 55 -1.66 -9.88 -16.78
N VAL A 56 -2.94 -10.18 -17.03
CA VAL A 56 -3.39 -11.46 -17.62
C VAL A 56 -2.83 -11.64 -19.04
N LYS A 57 -2.61 -10.55 -19.78
CA LYS A 57 -2.02 -10.58 -21.14
C LYS A 57 -0.50 -10.80 -21.13
N GLY A 58 0.10 -10.91 -19.94
CA GLY A 58 1.53 -11.18 -19.76
C GLY A 58 2.37 -9.95 -19.42
N ASP A 59 1.76 -8.78 -19.23
CA ASP A 59 2.49 -7.56 -18.87
C ASP A 59 2.83 -7.54 -17.38
N ILE A 60 4.10 -7.35 -17.04
CA ILE A 60 4.51 -6.98 -15.68
C ILE A 60 4.49 -5.47 -15.60
N ILE A 61 3.61 -4.92 -14.76
CA ILE A 61 3.48 -3.46 -14.63
C ILE A 61 4.47 -2.98 -13.57
N VAL A 62 5.42 -2.15 -13.99
CA VAL A 62 6.38 -1.48 -13.11
C VAL A 62 6.13 0.02 -13.15
N TYR A 63 5.71 0.58 -12.02
CA TYR A 63 5.46 2.01 -11.85
C TYR A 63 6.46 2.60 -10.85
N VAL A 64 7.30 3.53 -11.33
CA VAL A 64 8.31 4.21 -10.51
C VAL A 64 7.79 5.59 -10.10
N PHE A 65 7.74 5.85 -8.80
CA PHE A 65 7.32 7.16 -8.29
C PHE A 65 8.44 8.20 -8.42
N GLY A 66 8.09 9.39 -8.91
CA GLY A 66 8.99 10.55 -8.92
C GLY A 66 10.19 10.44 -9.87
N GLY A 67 10.27 9.42 -10.71
CA GLY A 67 11.37 9.24 -11.66
C GLY A 67 12.71 8.84 -11.04
N TRP A 68 12.73 8.48 -9.75
CA TRP A 68 13.93 8.00 -9.07
C TRP A 68 14.08 6.50 -9.32
N PRO A 69 15.06 6.05 -10.12
CA PRO A 69 15.22 4.62 -10.36
C PRO A 69 15.62 3.89 -9.07
N PRO A 70 15.34 2.57 -8.96
CA PRO A 70 15.81 1.75 -7.85
C PRO A 70 17.32 1.90 -7.68
N PRO A 71 17.86 1.99 -6.44
CA PRO A 71 17.32 1.45 -5.19
C PRO A 71 16.71 2.48 -4.21
N LEU A 72 16.71 3.77 -4.52
CA LEU A 72 16.20 4.82 -3.62
C LEU A 72 14.73 5.21 -3.90
N GLY A 73 14.19 4.82 -5.06
CA GLY A 73 12.83 5.16 -5.47
C GLY A 73 11.78 4.13 -5.09
N ILE A 74 10.58 4.60 -4.73
CA ILE A 74 9.40 3.75 -4.49
C ILE A 74 8.92 3.22 -5.84
N THR A 75 8.75 1.90 -5.93
CA THR A 75 8.29 1.25 -7.16
C THR A 75 7.14 0.30 -6.84
N TYR A 76 6.08 0.36 -7.63
CA TYR A 76 5.03 -0.65 -7.64
C TYR A 76 5.29 -1.65 -8.75
N THR A 77 5.28 -2.93 -8.39
CA THR A 77 5.51 -4.05 -9.29
C THR A 77 4.33 -4.97 -9.18
N ILE A 78 3.48 -4.97 -10.19
CA ILE A 78 2.25 -5.76 -10.22
C ILE A 78 2.48 -6.94 -11.15
N ASP A 79 2.53 -8.13 -10.56
CA ASP A 79 2.48 -9.41 -11.24
C ASP A 79 1.06 -9.98 -11.24
N PHE A 80 0.88 -11.16 -11.85
CA PHE A 80 -0.45 -11.77 -11.98
C PHE A 80 -1.11 -11.99 -10.62
N MET A 81 -0.35 -12.41 -9.61
CA MET A 81 -0.89 -12.68 -8.28
C MET A 81 -1.33 -11.39 -7.58
N ASN A 82 -0.52 -10.34 -7.63
CA ASN A 82 -0.84 -9.01 -7.12
C ASN A 82 -2.06 -8.42 -7.85
N GLY A 83 -2.16 -8.60 -9.17
CA GLY A 83 -3.31 -8.18 -9.96
C GLY A 83 -4.61 -8.84 -9.48
N VAL A 84 -4.59 -10.16 -9.26
CA VAL A 84 -5.75 -10.92 -8.76
C VAL A 84 -6.13 -10.47 -7.33
N LEU A 85 -5.15 -10.36 -6.43
CA LEU A 85 -5.39 -9.94 -5.04
C LEU A 85 -5.94 -8.50 -4.97
N GLY A 86 -5.39 -7.58 -5.77
CA GLY A 86 -5.86 -6.20 -5.83
C GLY A 86 -7.29 -6.10 -6.40
N PHE A 87 -7.61 -6.90 -7.41
CA PHE A 87 -8.97 -6.96 -7.94
C PHE A 87 -9.96 -7.53 -6.90
N LEU A 88 -9.60 -8.60 -6.20
CA LEU A 88 -10.42 -9.15 -5.11
C LEU A 88 -10.68 -8.12 -4.01
N ALA A 89 -9.64 -7.40 -3.58
CA ALA A 89 -9.77 -6.33 -2.59
C ALA A 89 -10.73 -5.21 -3.06
N SER A 90 -10.64 -4.81 -4.34
CA SER A 90 -11.54 -3.82 -4.92
C SER A 90 -13.01 -4.26 -4.96
N ILE A 91 -13.27 -5.55 -5.25
CA ILE A 91 -14.63 -6.11 -5.22
C ILE A 91 -15.18 -6.13 -3.80
N LEU A 92 -14.35 -6.50 -2.82
CA LEU A 92 -14.76 -6.48 -1.41
C LEU A 92 -15.15 -5.07 -0.98
N LEU A 93 -14.36 -4.05 -1.34
CA LEU A 93 -14.71 -2.65 -1.10
C LEU A 93 -16.06 -2.28 -1.74
N LEU A 94 -16.30 -2.70 -2.98
CA LEU A 94 -17.56 -2.45 -3.69
C LEU A 94 -18.74 -3.10 -2.95
N LYS A 95 -18.63 -4.36 -2.54
CA LYS A 95 -19.69 -5.04 -1.76
C LYS A 95 -19.94 -4.37 -0.42
N VAL A 96 -18.87 -3.99 0.29
CA VAL A 96 -18.96 -3.27 1.55
C VAL A 96 -19.64 -1.92 1.38
N SER A 97 -19.30 -1.15 0.33
CA SER A 97 -19.91 0.17 0.09
C SER A 97 -21.40 0.09 -0.22
N ILE A 98 -21.86 -0.96 -0.92
CA ILE A 98 -23.30 -1.23 -1.09
C ILE A 98 -23.96 -1.54 0.25
N TYR A 99 -23.32 -2.36 1.10
CA TYR A 99 -23.83 -2.69 2.43
C TYR A 99 -23.87 -1.47 3.37
N SER A 100 -22.97 -0.51 3.21
CA SER A 100 -22.91 0.72 4.01
C SER A 100 -24.21 1.53 3.99
N PHE A 101 -24.98 1.51 2.90
CA PHE A 101 -26.28 2.21 2.83
C PHE A 101 -27.25 1.75 3.92
N TRP A 102 -27.32 0.44 4.15
CA TRP A 102 -28.18 -0.15 5.18
C TRP A 102 -27.56 -0.03 6.57
N TYR A 103 -26.24 -0.07 6.65
CA TYR A 103 -25.52 -0.01 7.92
C TYR A 103 -25.53 1.38 8.56
N TYR A 104 -25.41 2.45 7.76
CA TYR A 104 -25.43 3.84 8.25
C TYR A 104 -26.77 4.27 8.85
N GLU A 105 -27.85 3.53 8.59
CA GLU A 105 -29.12 3.75 9.28
C GLU A 105 -29.07 3.33 10.75
N LYS A 106 -28.24 2.33 11.08
CA LYS A 106 -28.15 1.75 12.42
C LYS A 106 -27.07 2.39 13.30
N VAL A 107 -26.26 3.26 12.72
CA VAL A 107 -24.99 3.70 13.30
C VAL A 107 -24.77 5.20 13.11
N ASN A 108 -24.34 5.88 14.18
CA ASN A 108 -23.91 7.28 14.13
C ASN A 108 -22.40 7.38 13.87
N GLY A 109 -21.93 8.46 13.25
CA GLY A 109 -20.51 8.65 12.92
C GLY A 109 -20.10 8.00 11.59
N TYR A 110 -21.02 7.95 10.62
CA TYR A 110 -20.81 7.37 9.29
C TYR A 110 -19.63 8.02 8.55
N GLU A 111 -19.31 9.27 8.87
CA GLU A 111 -18.15 10.00 8.35
C GLU A 111 -16.83 9.29 8.72
N TRP A 112 -16.65 8.94 9.99
CA TRP A 112 -15.43 8.29 10.47
C TRP A 112 -15.36 6.85 9.97
N LEU A 113 -16.50 6.17 9.87
CA LEU A 113 -16.52 4.83 9.31
C LEU A 113 -16.09 4.85 7.84
N THR A 114 -16.58 5.81 7.05
CA THR A 114 -16.19 5.97 5.65
C THR A 114 -14.70 6.23 5.52
N THR A 115 -14.18 7.20 6.28
CA THR A 115 -12.75 7.55 6.29
C THR A 115 -11.87 6.34 6.60
N LEU A 116 -12.18 5.63 7.70
CA LEU A 116 -11.37 4.49 8.15
C LEU A 116 -11.46 3.31 7.19
N MET A 117 -12.63 3.05 6.58
CA MET A 117 -12.77 2.00 5.57
C MET A 117 -11.98 2.32 4.30
N LEU A 118 -11.96 3.58 3.86
CA LEU A 118 -11.16 4.03 2.72
C LEU A 118 -9.65 3.99 3.03
N LEU A 119 -9.22 4.35 4.25
CA LEU A 119 -7.83 4.25 4.67
C LEU A 119 -7.36 2.79 4.78
N LEU A 120 -8.23 1.91 5.29
CA LEU A 120 -7.97 0.47 5.39
C LEU A 120 -7.72 -0.14 4.00
N ILE A 121 -8.61 0.11 3.04
CA ILE A 121 -8.45 -0.43 1.68
C ILE A 121 -7.26 0.22 0.95
N ALA A 122 -6.95 1.49 1.23
CA ALA A 122 -5.75 2.13 0.71
C ALA A 122 -4.48 1.40 1.16
N GLY A 123 -4.40 1.07 2.45
CA GLY A 123 -3.31 0.27 3.02
C GLY A 123 -3.22 -1.12 2.38
N VAL A 124 -4.35 -1.82 2.23
CA VAL A 124 -4.40 -3.15 1.58
C VAL A 124 -3.87 -3.08 0.14
N MET A 125 -4.36 -2.14 -0.67
CA MET A 125 -3.93 -1.98 -2.07
C MET A 125 -2.45 -1.56 -2.15
N GLY A 126 -1.99 -0.70 -1.24
CA GLY A 126 -0.60 -0.29 -1.14
C GLY A 126 0.34 -1.45 -0.78
N CYS A 127 -0.07 -2.35 0.11
CA CYS A 127 0.68 -3.57 0.44
C CYS A 127 0.73 -4.57 -0.71
N ILE A 128 -0.34 -4.71 -1.50
CA ILE A 128 -0.40 -5.68 -2.60
C ILE A 128 0.43 -5.21 -3.82
N TYR A 129 0.41 -3.92 -4.15
CA TYR A 129 1.06 -3.42 -5.36
C TYR A 129 2.52 -2.99 -5.19
N THR A 130 3.01 -2.87 -3.95
CA THR A 130 4.38 -2.44 -3.68
C THR A 130 5.40 -3.51 -4.03
N GLY A 131 6.48 -3.10 -4.71
CA GLY A 131 7.67 -3.91 -4.94
C GLY A 131 8.81 -3.62 -3.95
N ASP A 132 8.58 -2.69 -3.02
CA ASP A 132 9.58 -2.20 -2.08
C ASP A 132 9.18 -2.47 -0.62
N ALA A 133 10.14 -2.90 0.19
CA ALA A 133 9.93 -3.29 1.59
C ALA A 133 9.66 -2.09 2.53
N PHE A 134 10.24 -0.92 2.26
CA PHE A 134 9.97 0.28 3.04
C PHE A 134 8.54 0.76 2.81
N ASN A 135 8.11 0.85 1.55
CA ASN A 135 6.73 1.23 1.26
C ASN A 135 5.72 0.18 1.74
N PHE A 136 6.08 -1.11 1.72
CA PHE A 136 5.26 -2.16 2.33
C PHE A 136 5.03 -1.92 3.82
N PHE A 137 6.08 -1.59 4.57
CA PHE A 137 5.97 -1.24 5.99
C PHE A 137 5.07 -0.02 6.23
N VAL A 138 5.25 1.05 5.46
CA VAL A 138 4.43 2.27 5.58
C VAL A 138 2.94 1.95 5.34
N MET A 139 2.63 1.15 4.32
CA MET A 139 1.24 0.77 4.01
C MET A 139 0.66 -0.19 5.06
N LEU A 140 1.49 -1.04 5.67
CA LEU A 140 1.08 -1.88 6.80
C LEU A 140 0.71 -1.05 8.03
N GLU A 141 1.44 0.03 8.33
CA GLU A 141 1.07 0.97 9.40
C GLU A 141 -0.29 1.64 9.13
N VAL A 142 -0.50 2.12 7.91
CA VAL A 142 -1.77 2.74 7.51
C VAL A 142 -2.93 1.73 7.66
N LEU A 143 -2.73 0.49 7.23
CA LEU A 143 -3.70 -0.61 7.39
C LEU A 143 -3.97 -0.90 8.87
N ALA A 144 -2.92 -1.07 9.66
CA ALA A 144 -2.95 -1.38 11.08
C ALA A 144 -3.73 -0.32 11.87
N VAL A 145 -3.31 0.94 11.78
CA VAL A 145 -3.96 2.07 12.47
C VAL A 145 -5.44 2.19 12.09
N SER A 146 -5.77 2.01 10.80
CA SER A 146 -7.17 2.00 10.33
C SER A 146 -7.97 0.90 11.01
N SER A 147 -7.44 -0.32 11.05
CA SER A 147 -8.12 -1.48 11.60
C SER A 147 -8.40 -1.32 13.10
N TYR A 148 -7.44 -0.79 13.87
CA TYR A 148 -7.59 -0.59 15.31
C TYR A 148 -8.63 0.52 15.59
N ALA A 149 -8.60 1.59 14.81
CA ALA A 149 -9.60 2.65 14.87
C ALA A 149 -11.02 2.16 14.51
N LEU A 150 -11.13 1.21 13.57
CA LEU A 150 -12.39 0.54 13.21
C LEU A 150 -12.93 -0.33 14.34
N VAL A 151 -12.06 -1.06 15.07
CA VAL A 151 -12.47 -1.86 16.23
C VAL A 151 -13.03 -0.97 17.35
N SER A 152 -12.40 0.19 17.61
CA SER A 152 -12.84 1.15 18.63
C SER A 152 -14.01 2.05 18.22
N PHE A 153 -14.56 1.87 17.01
CA PHE A 153 -15.60 2.74 16.45
C PHE A 153 -16.81 2.90 17.38
N PHE A 154 -17.26 1.82 18.03
CA PHE A 154 -18.35 1.86 19.01
C PHE A 154 -17.87 2.28 20.39
N LYS A 155 -17.47 3.56 20.54
CA LYS A 155 -16.95 4.15 21.80
C LYS A 155 -17.85 3.95 23.03
N LYS A 156 -19.16 3.74 22.84
CA LYS A 156 -20.11 3.48 23.94
C LYS A 156 -19.89 2.12 24.62
N ARG A 157 -19.19 1.19 23.96
CA ARG A 157 -18.96 -0.18 24.45
C ARG A 157 -17.54 -0.29 24.99
N ARG A 158 -17.39 -0.39 26.32
CA ARG A 158 -16.08 -0.47 26.99
C ARG A 158 -15.22 -1.61 26.45
N TRP A 159 -15.82 -2.78 26.21
CA TRP A 159 -15.12 -3.95 25.65
C TRP A 159 -14.52 -3.70 24.27
N ALA A 160 -15.12 -2.83 23.44
CA ALA A 160 -14.60 -2.53 22.10
C ALA A 160 -13.33 -1.68 22.18
N ILE A 161 -13.28 -0.76 23.16
CA ILE A 161 -12.11 0.07 23.42
C ILE A 161 -10.97 -0.80 23.99
N GLU A 162 -11.27 -1.67 24.95
CA GLU A 162 -10.28 -2.58 25.53
C GLU A 162 -9.68 -3.50 24.47
N ALA A 163 -10.51 -4.14 23.64
CA ALA A 163 -10.04 -4.98 22.53
C ALA A 163 -9.19 -4.20 21.52
N SER A 164 -9.60 -2.98 21.17
CA SER A 164 -8.82 -2.12 20.27
C SER A 164 -7.46 -1.75 20.84
N ILE A 165 -7.36 -1.49 22.15
CA ILE A 165 -6.10 -1.14 22.81
C ILE A 165 -5.17 -2.36 22.81
N SER A 166 -5.67 -3.53 23.22
CA SER A 166 -4.88 -4.77 23.21
C SER A 166 -4.38 -5.09 21.80
N TYR A 167 -5.24 -4.94 20.79
CA TYR A 167 -4.87 -5.20 19.41
C TYR A 167 -3.86 -4.17 18.88
N ALA A 168 -4.03 -2.89 19.23
CA ALA A 168 -3.08 -1.84 18.88
C ALA A 168 -1.69 -2.04 19.49
N PHE A 169 -1.61 -2.51 20.74
CA PHE A 169 -0.32 -2.80 21.38
C PHE A 169 0.40 -3.96 20.68
N ILE A 170 -0.29 -5.07 20.41
CA ILE A 170 0.28 -6.22 19.71
C ILE A 170 0.75 -5.79 18.32
N GLY A 171 -0.12 -5.11 17.58
CA GLY A 171 0.18 -4.63 16.24
C GLY A 171 1.32 -3.61 16.17
N ALA A 172 1.42 -2.70 17.15
CA ALA A 172 2.53 -1.75 17.22
C ALA A 172 3.86 -2.47 17.50
N LEU A 173 3.86 -3.49 18.38
CA LEU A 173 5.06 -4.30 18.61
C LEU A 173 5.49 -5.04 17.33
N ASP A 174 4.54 -5.69 16.65
CA ASP A 174 4.79 -6.41 15.40
C ASP A 174 5.37 -5.48 14.32
N ASN A 175 4.78 -4.29 14.13
CA ASN A 175 5.29 -3.35 13.15
C ASN A 175 6.68 -2.80 13.49
N ASN A 176 6.98 -2.52 14.77
CA ASN A 176 8.33 -2.10 15.16
C ASN A 176 9.36 -3.21 14.91
N ILE A 177 9.02 -4.48 15.16
CA ILE A 177 9.87 -5.63 14.84
C ILE A 177 10.10 -5.71 13.33
N LEU A 178 9.03 -5.58 12.53
CA LEU A 178 9.13 -5.57 11.06
C LEU A 178 10.00 -4.42 10.55
N PHE A 179 9.92 -3.24 11.16
CA PHE A 179 10.77 -2.10 10.81
C PHE A 179 12.25 -2.39 11.04
N ILE A 180 12.59 -2.92 12.23
CA ILE A 180 13.97 -3.31 12.55
C ILE A 180 14.47 -4.40 11.59
N TRP A 181 13.63 -5.39 11.30
CA TRP A 181 13.98 -6.48 10.38
C TRP A 181 14.21 -5.96 8.96
N CYS A 182 13.36 -5.06 8.48
CA CYS A 182 13.52 -4.38 7.19
C CYS A 182 14.84 -3.60 7.13
N PHE A 183 15.17 -2.87 8.19
CA PHE A 183 16.43 -2.13 8.28
C PHE A 183 17.65 -3.06 8.20
N ILE A 184 17.66 -4.14 9.00
CA ILE A 184 18.73 -5.14 8.99
C ILE A 184 18.84 -5.80 7.61
N TYR A 185 17.72 -6.17 6.99
CA TYR A 185 17.67 -6.77 5.67
C TYR A 185 18.30 -5.85 4.60
N ILE A 186 17.93 -4.57 4.61
CA ILE A 186 18.49 -3.56 3.69
C ILE A 186 20.00 -3.39 3.93
N CYS A 187 20.44 -3.27 5.19
CA CYS A 187 21.86 -3.17 5.53
C CYS A 187 22.65 -4.40 5.08
N CYS A 188 22.10 -5.60 5.26
CA CYS A 188 22.73 -6.86 4.86
C CYS A 188 22.84 -6.95 3.32
N LEU A 189 21.77 -6.63 2.61
CA LEU A 189 21.78 -6.56 1.14
C LEU A 189 22.79 -5.54 0.62
N TRP A 190 22.87 -4.38 1.29
CA TRP A 190 23.83 -3.35 0.96
C TRP A 190 25.26 -3.88 1.14
N HIS A 191 25.57 -4.52 2.27
CA HIS A 191 26.87 -5.14 2.52
C HIS A 191 27.21 -6.24 1.49
N ILE A 192 26.26 -7.12 1.14
CA ILE A 192 26.47 -8.18 0.13
C ILE A 192 26.72 -7.57 -1.26
N LYS A 193 25.96 -6.55 -1.66
CA LYS A 193 26.18 -5.87 -2.94
C LYS A 193 27.53 -5.16 -2.95
N HIS A 194 27.89 -4.44 -1.89
CA HIS A 194 29.18 -3.76 -1.77
C HIS A 194 30.36 -4.73 -1.78
N GLY A 195 30.24 -5.87 -1.09
CA GLY A 195 31.22 -6.96 -1.13
C GLY A 195 31.40 -7.55 -2.55
N ARG A 196 30.31 -7.71 -3.32
CA ARG A 196 30.40 -8.11 -4.73
C ARG A 196 31.04 -7.05 -5.62
N TYR A 197 30.81 -5.76 -5.38
CA TYR A 197 31.50 -4.69 -6.11
C TYR A 197 33.01 -4.69 -5.85
N ILE A 198 33.43 -4.98 -4.61
CA ILE A 198 34.85 -5.10 -4.24
C ILE A 198 35.49 -6.34 -4.89
N CYS A 199 34.81 -7.49 -4.90
CA CYS A 199 35.30 -8.73 -5.54
C CYS A 199 35.32 -8.63 -7.08
N LYS A 200 34.35 -7.97 -7.72
CA LYS A 200 34.36 -7.79 -9.18
C LYS A 200 35.34 -6.69 -9.61
N GLY A 201 35.57 -5.71 -8.75
CA GLY A 201 36.60 -4.67 -8.92
C GLY A 201 38.04 -5.18 -8.72
N SER A 202 38.26 -6.37 -8.15
CA SER A 202 39.58 -7.01 -8.15
C SER A 202 39.83 -7.75 -9.46
N GLU A 203 38.87 -8.51 -9.99
CA GLU A 203 38.98 -9.17 -11.31
C GLU A 203 39.25 -8.19 -12.46
N HIS A 204 38.54 -7.05 -12.50
CA HIS A 204 38.77 -6.04 -13.52
C HIS A 204 40.14 -5.36 -13.40
N ARG A 205 40.70 -5.22 -12.18
CA ARG A 205 42.06 -4.72 -11.98
C ARG A 205 43.12 -5.72 -12.44
N TYR A 206 42.89 -7.02 -12.26
CA TYR A 206 43.77 -8.06 -12.81
C TYR A 206 43.70 -8.14 -14.34
N ILE A 207 42.53 -7.97 -14.96
CA ILE A 207 42.38 -7.96 -16.43
C ILE A 207 42.98 -6.69 -17.05
N PHE A 208 42.79 -5.52 -16.45
CA PHE A 208 43.41 -4.26 -16.92
C PHE A 208 44.94 -4.27 -16.74
N ALA A 209 45.46 -4.83 -15.64
CA ALA A 209 46.90 -4.99 -15.45
C ALA A 209 47.52 -5.97 -16.48
N LYS A 210 46.86 -7.10 -16.75
CA LYS A 210 47.29 -8.07 -17.78
C LYS A 210 47.20 -7.52 -19.21
N LEU A 211 46.24 -6.63 -19.48
CA LEU A 211 46.14 -5.95 -20.79
C LEU A 211 47.21 -4.87 -20.94
N MET A 212 47.53 -4.11 -19.89
CA MET A 212 48.62 -3.12 -19.91
C MET A 212 50.01 -3.75 -20.06
N GLU A 213 50.25 -4.94 -19.49
CA GLU A 213 51.50 -5.69 -19.66
C GLU A 213 51.69 -6.22 -21.09
N ARG A 214 50.59 -6.45 -21.83
CA ARG A 214 50.62 -6.99 -23.21
C ARG A 214 50.81 -5.91 -24.29
N TYR A 215 50.70 -4.63 -23.94
CA TYR A 215 50.90 -3.48 -24.84
C TYR A 215 52.17 -2.68 -24.54
N MET A 216 52.96 -3.06 -23.52
CA MET A 216 54.24 -2.42 -23.18
C MET A 216 55.49 -3.25 -23.56
N TYR A 217 55.35 -4.31 -24.34
CA TYR A 217 56.46 -5.06 -24.96
C TYR A 217 56.14 -5.41 -26.41
#